data_AF-K0S1C3-F1
#
_entry.id   AF-K0S1C3-F1
#
_cell.length_a   1.000
_cell.length_b   1.000
_cell.length_c   1.000
_cell.angle_alpha   90.00
_cell.angle_beta   90.00
_cell.angle_gamma   90.00
#
_symmetry.space_group_name_H-M   'P 1'
#
loop_
_entity.id
_entity.type
_entity.pdbx_description
1 polymer ?
#
loop_
_entity_poly.entity_id
_entity_poly.type
_entity_poly.pdbx_seq_one_letter_code
_entity_poly.pdbx_strand_id
1 'polypeptide(L)'
;MKIVQIALFFASVYGASAQTGCDGTEPEKWYPSGGSDWTNGFCKFERQCNGNYGAGFSTELACCQGQFGGQTSGVCLSNLPSPPTTSPTLSGGLAAFWYPDYDTAWPDAGCLNTLPLPFNANDRPTYDTQLDCCKAAYGGQSSGKCLSQLASPPTTSPTLSGGMAGFWYPDYETAWSDAGCKNEMPLPFNKGDRPEYATQLECCKSAYGGQSSGKCLSELASPPTTSPTMAGGVGTEWY
;
A
#
# COMPACT_ATOMS: atom_id res chain seq x y z
N MET A 1 42.70 78.68 -2.95
CA MET A 1 43.36 77.44 -2.46
C MET A 1 42.36 76.31 -2.65
N LYS A 2 42.64 75.37 -3.55
CA LYS A 2 41.69 74.30 -3.95
C LYS A 2 41.59 73.27 -2.82
N ILE A 3 40.42 73.12 -2.21
CA ILE A 3 40.12 72.04 -1.27
C ILE A 3 39.52 70.92 -2.10
N VAL A 4 40.29 69.85 -2.30
CA VAL A 4 39.86 68.63 -2.99
C VAL A 4 38.99 67.84 -2.00
N GLN A 5 37.70 67.72 -2.28
CA GLN A 5 36.83 66.76 -1.59
C GLN A 5 37.22 65.35 -2.05
N ILE A 6 37.95 64.63 -1.20
CA ILE A 6 38.17 63.20 -1.34
C ILE A 6 36.93 62.51 -0.76
N ALA A 7 36.07 62.01 -1.64
CA ALA A 7 35.01 61.09 -1.26
C ALA A 7 35.66 59.75 -0.88
N LEU A 8 35.86 59.51 0.42
CA LEU A 8 36.15 58.18 0.94
C LEU A 8 34.88 57.34 0.81
N PHE A 9 34.83 56.52 -0.24
CA PHE A 9 33.91 55.39 -0.30
C PHE A 9 34.32 54.40 0.79
N PHE A 10 33.64 54.44 1.93
CA PHE A 10 33.55 53.27 2.79
C PHE A 10 32.74 52.23 2.01
N ALA A 11 33.44 51.35 1.31
CA ALA A 11 32.89 50.05 1.00
C ALA A 11 32.61 49.38 2.35
N SER A 12 31.36 49.43 2.79
CA SER A 12 30.84 48.50 3.78
C SER A 12 30.91 47.12 3.13
N VAL A 13 32.10 46.52 3.18
CA VAL A 13 32.22 45.07 3.18
C VAL A 13 31.34 44.66 4.35
N TYR A 14 30.17 44.11 4.05
CA TYR A 14 29.46 43.29 5.01
C TYR A 14 30.50 42.28 5.47
N GLY A 15 31.03 42.52 6.66
CA GLY A 15 31.87 41.57 7.34
C GLY A 15 31.02 40.33 7.44
N ALA A 16 31.30 39.35 6.59
CA ALA A 16 31.17 37.98 6.99
C ALA A 16 31.91 37.93 8.32
N SER A 17 31.14 37.82 9.41
CA SER A 17 31.68 37.50 10.71
C SER A 17 32.46 36.22 10.51
N ALA A 18 33.77 36.35 10.31
CA ALA A 18 34.68 35.24 10.37
C ALA A 18 34.56 34.74 11.81
N GLN A 19 33.73 33.72 11.99
CA GLN A 19 33.68 32.97 13.23
C GLN A 19 35.08 32.38 13.41
N THR A 20 35.83 33.00 14.29
CA THR A 20 37.11 32.53 14.79
C THR A 20 36.93 31.11 15.31
N GLY A 21 37.46 30.12 14.57
CA GLY A 21 37.57 28.73 15.03
C GLY A 21 37.07 27.63 14.09
N CYS A 22 36.55 27.94 12.90
CA CYS A 22 36.16 26.91 11.93
C CYS A 22 37.25 26.69 10.87
N ASP A 23 37.86 25.51 10.80
CA ASP A 23 38.66 25.08 9.63
C ASP A 23 37.77 24.55 8.49
N GLY A 24 36.44 24.57 8.67
CA GLY A 24 35.48 24.11 7.67
C GLY A 24 35.41 22.60 7.48
N THR A 25 36.22 21.84 8.20
CA THR A 25 36.29 20.37 8.17
C THR A 25 35.24 19.68 9.04
N GLU A 26 34.50 20.42 9.87
CA GLU A 26 33.51 19.84 10.77
C GLU A 26 32.33 19.23 9.99
N PRO A 27 31.85 18.04 10.39
CA PRO A 27 30.70 17.43 9.75
C PRO A 27 29.45 18.28 9.98
N GLU A 28 28.65 18.44 8.93
CA GLU A 28 27.31 19.01 9.04
C GLU A 28 26.44 18.09 9.91
N LYS A 29 25.65 18.71 10.79
CA LYS A 29 24.79 18.00 11.74
C LYS A 29 23.47 18.75 11.86
N TRP A 30 22.52 18.11 12.53
CA TRP A 30 21.23 18.71 12.83
C TRP A 30 21.28 19.49 14.14
N TYR A 31 20.86 20.75 14.09
CA TYR A 31 20.81 21.65 15.24
C TYR A 31 19.42 22.26 15.37
N PRO A 32 18.94 22.56 16.60
CA PRO A 32 17.66 23.25 16.78
C PRO A 32 17.73 24.66 16.20
N SER A 33 16.61 25.11 15.62
CA SER A 33 16.44 26.49 15.18
C SER A 33 16.47 27.39 16.42
N GLY A 34 17.62 28.01 16.69
CA GLY A 34 17.78 28.92 17.82
C GLY A 34 16.73 30.03 17.86
N GLY A 35 16.37 30.49 19.06
CA GLY A 35 15.41 31.59 19.29
C GLY A 35 14.38 31.29 20.38
N SER A 36 13.54 32.29 20.71
CA SER A 36 12.50 32.19 21.74
C SER A 36 11.19 31.53 21.28
N ASP A 37 11.06 31.15 20.01
CA ASP A 37 9.85 30.55 19.44
C ASP A 37 9.96 29.03 19.38
N TRP A 38 9.88 28.39 20.54
CA TRP A 38 9.88 26.93 20.65
C TRP A 38 8.65 26.31 19.95
N THR A 39 7.52 27.02 19.92
CA THR A 39 6.27 26.55 19.30
C THR A 39 6.42 26.33 17.80
N ASN A 40 7.22 27.13 17.09
CA ASN A 40 7.49 26.93 15.66
C ASN A 40 8.93 26.45 15.39
N GLY A 41 9.63 25.97 16.41
CA GLY A 41 10.99 25.50 16.28
C GLY A 41 11.11 24.24 15.41
N PHE A 42 12.22 24.14 14.68
CA PHE A 42 12.54 23.05 13.75
C PHE A 42 14.03 22.73 13.80
N CYS A 43 14.47 21.67 13.12
CA CYS A 43 15.88 21.31 13.05
C CYS A 43 16.50 21.72 11.72
N LYS A 44 17.72 22.27 11.78
CA LYS A 44 18.48 22.76 10.63
C LYS A 44 19.70 21.89 10.42
N PHE A 45 19.94 21.48 9.19
CA PHE A 45 21.17 20.82 8.80
C PHE A 45 22.21 21.90 8.46
N GLU A 46 23.17 22.09 9.35
CA GLU A 46 24.18 23.12 9.20
C GLU A 46 25.50 22.71 9.87
N ARG A 47 26.57 23.42 9.54
CA ARG A 47 27.88 23.26 10.18
C ARG A 47 28.02 24.32 11.27
N GLN A 48 28.03 23.90 12.54
CA GLN A 48 28.33 24.81 13.65
C GLN A 48 29.70 24.47 14.27
N CYS A 49 30.51 25.49 14.53
CA CYS A 49 31.74 25.36 15.32
C CYS A 49 31.54 26.02 16.68
N ASN A 50 31.90 25.32 17.76
CA ASN A 50 31.72 25.79 19.14
C ASN A 50 30.24 26.05 19.51
N GLY A 51 29.35 25.12 19.13
CA GLY A 51 27.91 25.32 19.07
C GLY A 51 27.25 25.76 20.38
N ASN A 52 26.49 26.86 20.30
CA ASN A 52 25.56 27.35 21.33
C ASN A 52 24.49 26.28 21.72
N TYR A 53 24.34 25.24 20.88
CA TYR A 53 23.38 24.15 21.01
C TYR A 53 24.04 22.76 21.13
N GLY A 54 25.34 22.71 21.48
CA GLY A 54 26.06 21.48 21.79
C GLY A 54 26.59 20.71 20.58
N ALA A 55 26.73 19.39 20.71
CA ALA A 55 27.42 18.53 19.75
C ALA A 55 26.66 18.29 18.42
N GLY A 56 25.40 18.73 18.32
CA GLY A 56 24.50 18.45 17.19
C GLY A 56 24.03 16.99 17.15
N PHE A 57 22.99 16.72 16.35
CA PHE A 57 22.42 15.39 16.16
C PHE A 57 22.81 14.83 14.79
N SER A 58 22.92 13.50 14.71
CA SER A 58 23.23 12.79 13.45
C SER A 58 22.03 12.73 12.50
N THR A 59 20.80 12.89 12.99
CA THR A 59 19.57 12.85 12.20
C THR A 59 18.61 13.96 12.61
N GLU A 60 17.80 14.42 11.66
CA GLU A 60 16.75 15.43 11.91
C GLU A 60 15.72 14.93 12.91
N LEU A 61 15.35 13.64 12.82
CA LEU A 61 14.43 12.99 13.75
C LEU A 61 14.96 13.03 15.19
N ALA A 62 16.23 12.68 15.41
CA ALA A 62 16.82 12.72 16.75
C ALA A 62 16.86 14.15 17.31
N CYS A 63 17.11 15.15 16.44
CA CYS A 63 17.03 16.55 16.81
C CYS A 63 15.60 16.97 17.21
N CYS A 64 14.60 16.64 16.38
CA CYS A 64 13.21 16.99 16.65
C CYS A 64 12.68 16.32 17.92
N GLN A 65 12.95 15.03 18.12
CA GLN A 65 12.57 14.31 19.33
C GLN A 65 13.27 14.86 20.57
N GLY A 66 14.56 15.20 20.46
CA GLY A 66 15.37 15.67 21.58
C GLY A 66 15.09 17.11 22.00
N GLN A 67 14.74 18.00 21.08
CA GLN A 67 14.56 19.45 21.36
C GLN A 67 13.10 19.91 21.29
N PHE A 68 12.27 19.23 20.49
CA PHE A 68 10.89 19.63 20.18
C PHE A 68 9.88 18.50 20.40
N GLY A 69 10.23 17.42 21.12
CA GLY A 69 9.35 16.26 21.32
C GLY A 69 8.01 16.55 22.02
N GLY A 70 7.91 17.68 22.74
CA GLY A 70 6.66 18.15 23.37
C GLY A 70 5.92 19.23 22.58
N GLN A 71 6.41 19.61 21.40
CA GLN A 71 5.91 20.75 20.64
C GLN A 71 4.46 20.50 20.20
N THR A 72 3.53 21.31 20.72
CA THR A 72 2.09 21.17 20.44
C THR A 72 1.73 21.44 18.99
N SER A 73 2.51 22.26 18.28
CA SER A 73 2.32 22.55 16.86
C SER A 73 2.73 21.38 15.94
N GLY A 74 3.60 20.48 16.41
CA GLY A 74 4.17 19.38 15.63
C GLY A 74 5.05 19.82 14.45
N VAL A 75 5.41 21.11 14.34
CA VAL A 75 6.14 21.70 13.20
C VAL A 75 7.47 20.99 12.89
N CYS A 76 8.24 20.61 13.90
CA CYS A 76 9.52 19.92 13.65
C CYS A 76 9.29 18.53 13.03
N LEU A 77 8.37 17.76 13.59
CA LEU A 77 8.11 16.38 13.16
C LEU A 77 7.35 16.30 11.84
N SER A 78 6.47 17.26 11.54
CA SER A 78 5.66 17.28 10.32
C SER A 78 6.43 17.68 9.06
N ASN A 79 7.55 18.39 9.21
CA ASN A 79 8.42 18.80 8.10
C ASN A 79 9.52 17.79 7.75
N LEU A 80 9.60 16.66 8.48
CA LEU A 80 10.53 15.58 8.16
C LEU A 80 10.22 14.99 6.77
N PRO A 81 11.22 14.55 5.98
CA PRO A 81 11.01 13.85 4.70
C PRO A 81 10.14 12.60 4.83
N SER A 82 10.08 12.01 6.03
CA SER A 82 9.19 10.91 6.40
C SER A 82 8.71 11.16 7.84
N PRO A 83 7.63 11.94 8.02
CA PRO A 83 7.16 12.32 9.34
C PRO A 83 6.68 11.08 10.10
N PRO A 84 7.01 10.93 11.40
CA PRO A 84 6.42 9.86 12.19
C PRO A 84 4.91 10.04 12.20
N THR A 85 4.18 8.99 11.83
CA THR A 85 2.72 9.00 11.91
C THR A 85 2.32 9.12 13.38
N THR A 86 1.33 9.96 13.69
CA THR A 86 0.74 10.20 15.02
C THR A 86 0.03 8.98 15.63
N SER A 87 0.32 7.77 15.16
CA SER A 87 -0.12 6.55 15.83
C SER A 87 0.47 6.51 17.24
N PRO A 88 -0.37 6.29 18.27
CA PRO A 88 0.07 6.31 19.65
C PRO A 88 1.21 5.32 19.85
N THR A 89 2.36 5.81 20.28
CA THR A 89 3.44 4.95 20.76
C THR A 89 3.03 4.44 22.13
N LEU A 90 2.48 3.21 22.17
CA LEU A 90 2.07 2.57 23.42
C LEU A 90 3.29 2.36 24.33
N SER A 91 3.19 2.90 25.54
CA SER A 91 4.20 2.85 26.61
C SER A 91 4.51 1.41 27.01
N GLY A 92 5.59 0.86 26.45
CA GLY A 92 6.04 -0.51 26.69
C GLY A 92 6.72 -1.14 25.48
N GLY A 93 6.58 -0.52 24.31
CA GLY A 93 7.18 -1.01 23.07
C GLY A 93 6.36 -2.14 22.44
N LEU A 94 6.92 -2.71 21.37
CA LEU A 94 6.28 -3.78 20.62
C LEU A 94 6.89 -5.13 21.00
N ALA A 95 6.04 -6.11 21.27
CA ALA A 95 6.41 -7.51 21.32
C ALA A 95 6.85 -7.99 19.93
N ALA A 96 7.77 -8.95 19.90
CA ALA A 96 8.22 -9.61 18.67
C ALA A 96 7.15 -10.56 18.07
N PHE A 97 6.01 -10.71 18.75
CA PHE A 97 4.91 -11.57 18.38
C PHE A 97 3.57 -10.82 18.49
N TRP A 98 2.57 -11.36 17.82
CA TRP A 98 1.19 -10.89 17.82
C TRP A 98 0.32 -11.81 18.65
N TYR A 99 -0.66 -11.25 19.34
CA TYR A 99 -1.65 -11.99 20.12
C TYR A 99 -3.06 -11.44 19.89
N PRO A 100 -4.11 -12.26 20.01
CA PRO A 100 -5.48 -11.81 19.87
C PRO A 100 -5.94 -10.89 21.02
N ASP A 101 -6.68 -9.85 20.68
CA ASP A 101 -7.39 -9.00 21.63
C ASP A 101 -8.74 -9.62 22.01
N TYR A 102 -8.73 -10.48 23.03
CA TYR A 102 -9.96 -11.06 23.58
C TYR A 102 -10.68 -10.15 24.59
N ASP A 103 -10.13 -8.98 24.89
CA ASP A 103 -10.73 -8.02 25.82
C ASP A 103 -11.67 -7.05 25.09
N THR A 104 -11.49 -6.88 23.78
CA THR A 104 -12.39 -6.13 22.89
C THR A 104 -13.49 -7.02 22.31
N ALA A 105 -14.67 -6.43 22.08
CA ALA A 105 -15.79 -7.12 21.45
C ALA A 105 -15.42 -7.66 20.06
N TRP A 106 -15.89 -8.87 19.73
CA TRP A 106 -15.53 -9.59 18.49
C TRP A 106 -15.58 -8.75 17.20
N PRO A 107 -16.57 -7.88 16.93
CA PRO A 107 -16.60 -7.08 15.70
C PRO A 107 -15.52 -5.99 15.62
N ASP A 108 -14.98 -5.56 16.76
CA ASP A 108 -14.01 -4.47 16.87
C ASP A 108 -12.61 -4.94 17.27
N ALA A 109 -12.50 -6.20 17.68
CA ALA A 109 -11.26 -6.82 18.10
C ALA A 109 -10.30 -7.05 16.92
N GLY A 110 -9.02 -7.15 17.25
CA GLY A 110 -7.97 -7.42 16.30
C GLY A 110 -6.78 -8.10 16.96
N CYS A 111 -5.63 -8.03 16.30
CA CYS A 111 -4.39 -8.53 16.84
C CYS A 111 -3.52 -7.38 17.32
N LEU A 112 -2.91 -7.57 18.49
CA LEU A 112 -2.04 -6.62 19.14
C LEU A 112 -0.64 -7.21 19.28
N ASN A 113 0.37 -6.35 19.37
CA ASN A 113 1.74 -6.72 19.69
C ASN A 113 2.32 -5.76 20.74
N THR A 114 1.49 -5.31 21.67
CA THR A 114 1.86 -4.26 22.62
C THR A 114 2.35 -4.86 23.92
N LEU A 115 3.30 -4.19 24.57
CA LEU A 115 3.72 -4.50 25.93
C LEU A 115 3.27 -3.39 26.91
N PRO A 116 3.10 -3.69 28.20
CA PRO A 116 3.15 -5.02 28.83
C PRO A 116 2.00 -5.92 28.40
N LEU A 117 2.20 -7.25 28.45
CA LEU A 117 1.15 -8.20 28.09
C LEU A 117 -0.02 -8.12 29.09
N PRO A 118 -1.28 -8.04 28.62
CA PRO A 118 -2.44 -8.02 29.50
C PRO A 118 -2.82 -9.40 30.06
N PHE A 119 -2.04 -10.44 29.76
CA PHE A 119 -2.31 -11.84 30.10
C PHE A 119 -1.03 -12.55 30.54
N ASN A 120 -1.16 -13.69 31.24
CA ASN A 120 -0.01 -14.47 31.66
C ASN A 120 0.51 -15.36 30.52
N ALA A 121 1.74 -15.84 30.66
CA ALA A 121 2.30 -16.80 29.71
C ALA A 121 1.35 -18.01 29.55
N ASN A 122 1.02 -18.33 28.29
CA ASN A 122 0.12 -19.41 27.84
C ASN A 122 -1.40 -19.14 27.87
N ASP A 123 -1.87 -17.98 28.35
CA ASP A 123 -3.31 -17.67 28.34
C ASP A 123 -3.84 -17.40 26.92
N ARG A 124 -2.95 -17.00 25.99
CA ARG A 124 -3.31 -16.69 24.60
C ARG A 124 -2.30 -17.29 23.62
N PRO A 125 -2.75 -17.70 22.42
CA PRO A 125 -1.85 -18.07 21.35
C PRO A 125 -1.08 -16.83 20.87
N THR A 126 0.17 -17.06 20.47
CA THR A 126 1.07 -16.05 19.89
C THR A 126 1.42 -16.41 18.46
N TYR A 127 1.61 -15.40 17.62
CA TYR A 127 1.88 -15.55 16.19
C TYR A 127 3.03 -14.65 15.76
N ASP A 128 3.80 -15.07 14.77
CA ASP A 128 4.92 -14.27 14.28
C ASP A 128 4.46 -13.03 13.51
N THR A 129 3.28 -13.09 12.87
CA THR A 129 2.74 -12.00 12.06
C THR A 129 1.31 -11.62 12.47
N GLN A 130 0.96 -10.34 12.27
CA GLN A 130 -0.40 -9.84 12.48
C GLN A 130 -1.40 -10.58 11.57
N LEU A 131 -0.99 -10.89 10.34
CA LEU A 131 -1.83 -11.59 9.37
C LEU A 131 -2.20 -12.99 9.85
N ASP A 132 -1.24 -13.75 10.37
CA ASP A 132 -1.47 -15.11 10.87
C ASP A 132 -2.39 -15.08 12.10
N CYS A 133 -2.17 -14.12 12.99
CA CYS A 133 -3.06 -13.89 14.12
C CYS A 133 -4.49 -13.55 13.65
N CYS A 134 -4.66 -12.64 12.68
CA CYS A 134 -5.97 -12.27 12.17
C CYS A 134 -6.68 -13.44 11.51
N LYS A 135 -5.98 -14.24 10.70
CA LYS A 135 -6.55 -15.43 10.05
C LYS A 135 -7.00 -16.48 11.07
N ALA A 136 -6.18 -16.74 12.08
CA ALA A 136 -6.44 -17.77 13.08
C ALA A 136 -7.53 -17.37 14.08
N ALA A 137 -7.49 -16.13 14.58
CA ALA A 137 -8.38 -15.68 15.65
C ALA A 137 -9.63 -14.93 15.15
N TYR A 138 -9.56 -14.26 13.99
CA TYR A 138 -10.63 -13.37 13.49
C TYR A 138 -10.99 -13.63 12.01
N GLY A 139 -10.63 -14.79 11.44
CA GLY A 139 -10.92 -15.09 10.03
C GLY A 139 -12.41 -15.09 9.66
N GLY A 140 -13.30 -15.30 10.64
CA GLY A 140 -14.76 -15.22 10.50
C GLY A 140 -15.38 -13.87 10.90
N GLN A 141 -14.56 -12.85 11.17
CA GLN A 141 -15.05 -11.54 11.58
C GLN A 141 -15.66 -10.79 10.40
N SER A 142 -16.99 -10.62 10.41
CA SER A 142 -17.74 -9.97 9.32
C SER A 142 -17.37 -8.50 9.09
N SER A 143 -16.88 -7.80 10.11
CA SER A 143 -16.44 -6.40 10.00
C SER A 143 -15.12 -6.25 9.24
N GLY A 144 -14.31 -7.32 9.13
CA GLY A 144 -12.96 -7.27 8.56
C GLY A 144 -11.98 -6.38 9.33
N LYS A 145 -12.33 -5.98 10.57
CA LYS A 145 -11.56 -5.04 11.40
C LYS A 145 -10.10 -5.45 11.53
N CYS A 146 -9.82 -6.70 11.89
CA CYS A 146 -8.44 -7.17 12.09
C CYS A 146 -7.60 -7.04 10.81
N LEU A 147 -8.15 -7.48 9.66
CA LEU A 147 -7.45 -7.41 8.38
C LEU A 147 -7.27 -5.97 7.88
N SER A 148 -8.20 -5.07 8.21
CA SER A 148 -8.11 -3.65 7.85
C SER A 148 -6.98 -2.89 8.57
N GLN A 149 -6.49 -3.43 9.70
CA GLN A 149 -5.44 -2.82 10.52
C GLN A 149 -4.02 -3.26 10.15
N LEU A 150 -3.87 -4.13 9.14
CA LEU A 150 -2.55 -4.53 8.63
C LEU A 150 -1.85 -3.32 8.00
N ALA A 151 -0.51 -3.25 8.14
CA ALA A 151 0.31 -2.18 7.54
C ALA A 151 0.20 -2.12 6.00
N SER A 152 -0.15 -3.23 5.38
CA SER A 152 -0.60 -3.33 4.00
C SER A 152 -1.85 -4.19 3.99
N PRO A 153 -3.03 -3.59 4.24
CA PRO A 153 -4.25 -4.35 4.32
C PRO A 153 -4.52 -4.99 2.95
N PRO A 154 -4.89 -6.28 2.89
CA PRO A 154 -5.43 -6.82 1.66
C PRO A 154 -6.61 -5.93 1.30
N THR A 155 -6.62 -5.41 0.08
CA THR A 155 -7.77 -4.64 -0.38
C THR A 155 -9.00 -5.53 -0.27
N THR A 156 -10.10 -4.99 0.26
CA THR A 156 -11.39 -5.70 0.34
C THR A 156 -12.00 -5.96 -1.04
N SER A 157 -11.34 -5.49 -2.11
CA SER A 157 -11.56 -5.97 -3.45
C SER A 157 -11.13 -7.44 -3.54
N PRO A 158 -11.99 -8.36 -4.01
CA PRO A 158 -11.56 -9.72 -4.27
C PRO A 158 -10.38 -9.66 -5.23
N THR A 159 -9.19 -9.92 -4.71
CA THR A 159 -7.99 -10.09 -5.54
C THR A 159 -8.10 -11.49 -6.14
N LEU A 160 -9.01 -11.66 -7.09
CA LEU A 160 -8.93 -12.74 -8.05
C LEU A 160 -7.84 -12.36 -9.03
N SER A 161 -6.61 -12.60 -8.58
CA SER A 161 -5.37 -12.41 -9.33
C SER A 161 -5.52 -13.08 -10.70
N GLY A 162 -5.83 -12.31 -11.74
CA GLY A 162 -5.71 -12.64 -13.18
C GLY A 162 -5.83 -14.12 -13.55
N GLY A 163 -6.82 -14.82 -12.98
CA GLY A 163 -6.92 -16.27 -13.03
C GLY A 163 -8.07 -16.70 -13.91
N MET A 164 -7.99 -17.92 -14.44
CA MET A 164 -9.12 -18.54 -15.09
C MET A 164 -10.19 -18.88 -14.03
N ALA A 165 -11.42 -18.41 -14.21
CA ALA A 165 -12.58 -18.89 -13.49
C ALA A 165 -12.70 -20.41 -13.66
N GLY A 166 -13.14 -21.10 -12.61
CA GLY A 166 -13.43 -22.54 -12.65
C GLY A 166 -14.68 -22.90 -13.48
N PHE A 167 -15.23 -21.94 -14.22
CA PHE A 167 -16.42 -22.05 -15.05
C PHE A 167 -16.30 -21.12 -16.27
N TRP A 168 -17.12 -21.38 -17.29
CA TRP A 168 -17.24 -20.56 -18.49
C TRP A 168 -18.54 -19.78 -18.47
N TYR A 169 -18.50 -18.54 -18.95
CA TYR A 169 -19.66 -17.66 -19.07
C TYR A 169 -19.70 -17.00 -20.46
N PRO A 170 -20.89 -16.64 -20.96
CA PRO A 170 -21.02 -15.99 -22.26
C PRO A 170 -20.60 -14.52 -22.21
N ASP A 171 -19.93 -14.06 -23.27
CA ASP A 171 -19.54 -12.67 -23.46
C ASP A 171 -20.66 -11.83 -24.10
N TYR A 172 -21.49 -11.22 -23.25
CA TYR A 172 -22.55 -10.31 -23.70
C TYR A 172 -22.08 -8.88 -23.98
N GLU A 173 -20.80 -8.57 -23.77
CA GLU A 173 -20.24 -7.25 -24.04
C GLU A 173 -19.76 -7.11 -25.49
N THR A 174 -19.50 -8.24 -26.16
CA THR A 174 -19.08 -8.28 -27.56
C THR A 174 -20.28 -8.51 -28.48
N ALA A 175 -20.22 -7.96 -29.71
CA ALA A 175 -21.26 -8.19 -30.72
C ALA A 175 -21.48 -9.68 -30.97
N TRP A 176 -22.74 -10.09 -31.16
CA TRP A 176 -23.11 -11.51 -31.29
C TRP A 176 -22.32 -12.27 -32.35
N SER A 177 -21.89 -11.65 -33.45
CA SER A 177 -21.06 -12.27 -34.49
C SER A 177 -19.65 -12.63 -34.03
N ASP A 178 -19.13 -11.91 -33.05
CA ASP A 178 -17.73 -11.96 -32.62
C ASP A 178 -17.57 -12.45 -31.17
N ALA A 179 -18.68 -12.56 -30.45
CA ALA A 179 -18.72 -13.01 -29.08
C ALA A 179 -18.47 -14.51 -28.94
N GLY A 180 -17.98 -14.89 -27.77
CA GLY A 180 -17.73 -16.28 -27.41
C GLY A 180 -17.93 -16.50 -25.92
N CYS A 181 -17.38 -17.60 -25.43
CA CYS A 181 -17.39 -17.90 -24.00
C CYS A 181 -16.03 -17.57 -23.41
N LYS A 182 -16.04 -16.94 -22.23
CA LYS A 182 -14.86 -16.53 -21.47
C LYS A 182 -14.82 -17.24 -20.13
N ASN A 183 -13.63 -17.33 -19.55
CA ASN A 183 -13.41 -17.79 -18.18
C ASN A 183 -12.42 -16.86 -17.47
N GLU A 184 -12.43 -15.57 -17.79
CA GLU A 184 -11.46 -14.62 -17.25
C GLU A 184 -11.94 -14.03 -15.92
N MET A 185 -10.99 -13.70 -15.04
CA MET A 185 -11.24 -12.96 -13.81
C MET A 185 -10.48 -11.62 -13.83
N PRO A 186 -11.04 -10.55 -13.23
CA PRO A 186 -12.30 -10.50 -12.49
C PRO A 186 -13.54 -10.60 -13.40
N LEU A 187 -14.65 -11.12 -12.86
CA LEU A 187 -15.91 -11.21 -13.61
C LEU A 187 -16.41 -9.80 -13.96
N PRO A 188 -16.83 -9.54 -15.22
CA PRO A 188 -17.40 -8.26 -15.61
C PRO A 188 -18.87 -8.07 -15.17
N PHE A 189 -19.42 -8.97 -14.35
CA PHE A 189 -20.82 -9.01 -13.94
C PHE A 189 -20.94 -9.53 -12.50
N ASN A 190 -22.11 -9.33 -11.86
CA ASN A 190 -22.34 -9.86 -10.51
C ASN A 190 -22.71 -11.34 -10.58
N LYS A 191 -22.41 -12.06 -9.49
CA LYS A 191 -22.74 -13.49 -9.40
C LYS A 191 -24.25 -13.71 -9.61
N GLY A 192 -24.60 -14.56 -10.58
CA GLY A 192 -25.98 -14.88 -10.94
C GLY A 192 -26.53 -14.11 -12.14
N ASP A 193 -25.84 -13.07 -12.63
CA ASP A 193 -26.29 -12.29 -13.80
C ASP A 193 -26.16 -13.07 -15.12
N ARG A 194 -25.30 -14.10 -15.14
CA ARG A 194 -25.04 -14.93 -16.33
C ARG A 194 -25.05 -16.42 -15.99
N PRO A 195 -25.45 -17.27 -16.93
CA PRO A 195 -25.31 -18.72 -16.77
C PRO A 195 -23.83 -19.11 -16.72
N GLU A 196 -23.53 -20.04 -15.83
CA GLU A 196 -22.19 -20.62 -15.63
C GLU A 196 -22.18 -22.05 -16.18
N TYR A 197 -21.14 -22.39 -16.94
CA TYR A 197 -21.00 -23.70 -17.58
C TYR A 197 -19.69 -24.36 -17.18
N ALA A 198 -19.67 -25.69 -17.11
CA ALA A 198 -18.47 -26.43 -16.74
C ALA A 198 -17.40 -26.39 -17.85
N THR A 199 -17.81 -26.25 -19.11
CA THR A 199 -16.90 -26.28 -20.27
C THR A 199 -17.21 -25.17 -21.28
N GLN A 200 -16.19 -24.72 -22.02
CA GLN A 200 -16.35 -23.75 -23.11
C GLN A 200 -17.31 -24.28 -24.18
N LEU A 201 -17.24 -25.57 -24.49
CA LEU A 201 -18.10 -26.21 -25.49
C LEU A 201 -19.57 -26.14 -25.10
N GLU A 202 -19.91 -26.43 -23.85
CA GLU A 202 -21.28 -26.36 -23.33
C GLU A 202 -21.80 -24.92 -23.36
N CYS A 203 -20.97 -23.97 -22.94
CA CYS A 203 -21.29 -22.55 -23.04
C CYS A 203 -21.55 -22.13 -24.50
N CYS A 204 -20.67 -22.49 -25.44
CA CYS A 204 -20.84 -22.14 -26.85
C CYS A 204 -22.11 -22.76 -27.46
N LYS A 205 -22.40 -24.03 -27.15
CA LYS A 205 -23.63 -24.68 -27.64
C LYS A 205 -24.90 -24.04 -27.09
N SER A 206 -24.88 -23.64 -25.82
CA SER A 206 -26.05 -23.12 -25.13
C SER A 206 -26.30 -21.64 -25.44
N ALA A 207 -25.26 -20.81 -25.41
CA ALA A 207 -25.36 -19.37 -25.58
C ALA A 207 -25.15 -18.91 -27.03
N TYR A 208 -24.37 -19.63 -27.84
CA TYR A 208 -24.00 -19.23 -29.21
C TYR A 208 -24.26 -20.31 -30.26
N GLY A 209 -25.09 -21.32 -29.97
CA GLY A 209 -25.36 -22.43 -30.90
C GLY A 209 -25.98 -22.00 -32.23
N GLY A 210 -26.65 -20.85 -32.26
CA GLY A 210 -27.23 -20.23 -33.46
C GLY A 210 -26.34 -19.16 -34.12
N GLN A 211 -25.10 -19.01 -33.67
CA GLN A 211 -24.18 -17.99 -34.20
C GLN A 211 -23.69 -18.40 -35.60
N SER A 212 -24.15 -17.69 -36.64
CA SER A 212 -23.83 -17.99 -38.03
C SER A 212 -22.35 -17.88 -38.37
N SER A 213 -21.59 -17.05 -37.64
CA SER A 213 -20.13 -16.93 -37.80
C SER A 213 -19.37 -18.15 -37.28
N GLY A 214 -19.96 -18.96 -36.39
CA GLY A 214 -19.27 -20.06 -35.72
C GLY A 214 -18.08 -19.64 -34.86
N LYS A 215 -17.99 -18.34 -34.51
CA LYS A 215 -16.86 -17.74 -33.78
C LYS A 215 -16.59 -18.47 -32.46
N CYS A 216 -17.60 -18.68 -31.62
CA CYS A 216 -17.42 -19.35 -30.32
C CYS A 216 -16.87 -20.77 -30.46
N LEU A 217 -17.39 -21.55 -31.41
CA LEU A 217 -16.97 -22.94 -31.63
C LEU A 217 -15.59 -23.04 -32.28
N SER A 218 -15.18 -22.05 -33.06
CA SER A 218 -13.86 -22.04 -33.72
C SER A 218 -12.71 -21.69 -32.76
N GLU A 219 -13.00 -21.10 -31.60
CA GLU A 219 -12.02 -20.77 -30.55
C GLU A 219 -11.80 -21.89 -29.52
N LEU A 220 -12.51 -23.01 -29.65
CA LEU A 220 -12.26 -24.20 -28.84
C LEU A 220 -10.86 -24.73 -29.13
N ALA A 221 -10.11 -25.15 -28.10
CA ALA A 221 -8.79 -25.78 -28.25
C ALA A 221 -8.82 -27.06 -29.14
N SER A 222 -10.00 -27.64 -29.31
CA SER A 222 -10.27 -28.69 -30.30
C SER A 222 -11.63 -28.40 -30.93
N PRO A 223 -11.68 -27.57 -31.99
CA PRO A 223 -12.93 -27.18 -32.59
C PRO A 223 -13.58 -28.40 -33.26
N PRO A 224 -14.89 -28.63 -33.08
CA PRO A 224 -15.59 -29.64 -33.85
C PRO A 224 -15.46 -29.28 -35.33
N THR A 225 -14.94 -30.20 -36.14
CA THR A 225 -14.79 -29.97 -37.57
C THR A 225 -16.17 -29.75 -38.18
N THR A 226 -16.39 -28.60 -38.81
CA THR A 226 -17.60 -28.26 -39.59
C THR A 226 -17.69 -29.02 -40.91
N SER A 227 -17.19 -30.26 -40.96
CA SER A 227 -17.48 -31.14 -42.09
C SER A 227 -18.96 -31.48 -42.04
N PRO A 228 -19.72 -31.24 -43.12
CA PRO A 228 -21.08 -31.74 -43.18
C PRO A 228 -20.99 -33.26 -43.11
N THR A 229 -21.50 -33.86 -42.03
CA THR A 229 -21.86 -35.27 -42.04
C THR A 229 -22.94 -35.39 -43.10
N MET A 230 -22.57 -35.81 -44.32
CA MET A 230 -23.54 -36.17 -45.33
C MET A 230 -24.41 -37.29 -44.74
N ALA A 231 -25.65 -36.95 -44.39
CA ALA A 231 -26.74 -37.90 -44.39
C ALA A 231 -27.01 -38.24 -45.87
N GLY A 232 -26.21 -39.17 -46.41
CA GLY A 232 -26.21 -39.51 -47.82
C GLY A 232 -25.62 -40.90 -48.02
N GLY A 233 -26.36 -41.91 -47.56
CA GLY A 233 -26.12 -43.30 -47.99
C GLY A 233 -26.39 -43.40 -49.48
N VAL A 234 -25.35 -43.70 -50.25
CA VAL A 234 -25.44 -44.07 -51.67
C VAL A 234 -25.03 -45.53 -51.85
N GLY A 235 -25.90 -46.28 -52.55
CA GLY A 235 -25.68 -47.61 -53.13
C GLY A 235 -26.38 -48.73 -52.35
N THR A 236 -27.19 -49.63 -52.93
CA THR A 236 -27.27 -50.16 -54.31
C THR A 236 -28.56 -50.98 -54.54
N GLU A 237 -28.86 -51.27 -55.83
CA GLU A 237 -29.90 -52.18 -56.41
C GLU A 237 -31.29 -51.55 -56.64
N TRP A 238 -31.85 -51.54 -57.86
CA TRP A 238 -32.21 -52.71 -58.68
C TRP A 238 -32.05 -52.52 -60.21
N TYR A 239 -31.65 -53.61 -60.88
CA TYR A 239 -32.24 -54.08 -62.13
C TYR A 239 -33.28 -55.15 -61.76
#